data_AF-A0A0G2R2B4-F1
#
_entry.id   AF-A0A0G2R2B4-F1
#
_cell.length_a   1.000
_cell.length_b   1.000
_cell.length_c   1.000
_cell.angle_alpha   90.00
_cell.angle_beta   90.00
_cell.angle_gamma   90.00
#
_symmetry.space_group_name_H-M   'P 1'
#
loop_
_entity.id
_entity.type
_entity.pdbx_description
1 polymer ?
#
loop_
_entity_poly.entity_id
_entity_poly.type
_entity_poly.pdbx_seq_one_letter_code
_entity_poly.pdbx_strand_id
1 'polypeptide(L)'
;MSLPTKRFRLCAKNFFLSYPECSLSKDDALTQLLAIPLPTNKKFIRVMRELHEDGSPHIHVLLQLEGKAHITNQRIFDLRHLHSSRCFHPNIQSAKSCSDGKAYVEKDGDYTDWGEFKIDGGSSRGGTHDLLTRYAAASNATSVQELLQIIKEKDPKLFTLQYHNIKANAERIFAHPVAMFRSNWAYSSFHVTQGIQQWLVTNFDENPAARPFENNIFILKENIDRPISLILEGPSRTGKTEWARSLGPHNYICGYMDFNTHTFRNDVMYNVIDNIVPSYLKLKHWKQLIGAKRDWQANCKYGKPVQIIGGIPAIVLCNPGPDSSYSEFLDKSENIFLRQWTHQNAQFEFITSPLYTLQRDDIDTTMMTT
;
A
#
# COMPACT_ATOMS: atom_id res chain seq x y z
N MET A 1 -13.42 50.51 43.57
CA MET A 1 -13.50 50.48 42.10
C MET A 1 -14.15 49.17 41.68
N SER A 2 -15.40 49.21 41.23
CA SER A 2 -16.12 48.02 40.73
C SER A 2 -15.49 47.55 39.42
N LEU A 3 -15.16 46.25 39.33
CA LEU A 3 -14.70 45.61 38.10
C LEU A 3 -15.70 45.90 36.95
N PRO A 4 -15.25 46.25 35.74
CA PRO A 4 -16.14 46.53 34.63
C PRO A 4 -16.95 45.26 34.30
N THR A 5 -18.28 45.36 34.38
CA THR A 5 -19.22 44.31 33.99
C THR A 5 -18.95 43.91 32.55
N LYS A 6 -18.52 42.66 32.34
CA LYS A 6 -18.25 42.08 31.02
C LYS A 6 -19.52 42.16 30.18
N ARG A 7 -19.54 43.00 29.14
CA ARG A 7 -20.71 43.15 28.26
C ARG A 7 -20.98 41.85 27.52
N PHE A 8 -22.24 41.39 27.49
CA PHE A 8 -22.66 40.21 26.75
C PHE A 8 -22.33 40.38 25.26
N ARG A 9 -21.56 39.44 24.71
CA ARG A 9 -21.20 39.41 23.29
C ARG A 9 -21.00 37.97 22.85
N LEU A 10 -21.83 37.52 21.91
CA LEU A 10 -21.70 36.22 21.25
C LEU A 10 -21.49 36.43 19.75
N CYS A 11 -20.58 35.66 19.17
CA CYS A 11 -20.34 35.62 17.74
C CYS A 11 -20.33 34.17 17.30
N ALA A 12 -21.40 33.74 16.64
CA ALA A 12 -21.55 32.36 16.19
C ALA A 12 -22.43 32.27 14.95
N LYS A 13 -22.27 31.17 14.21
CA LYS A 13 -23.16 30.80 13.10
C LYS A 13 -24.34 29.94 13.59
N ASN A 14 -24.09 29.11 14.60
CA ASN A 14 -25.08 28.25 15.23
C ASN A 14 -25.28 28.66 16.70
N PHE A 15 -26.52 28.64 17.15
CA PHE A 15 -26.92 28.98 18.52
C PHE A 15 -27.75 27.84 19.11
N PHE A 16 -27.53 27.59 20.40
CA PHE A 16 -28.35 26.71 21.21
C PHE A 16 -29.06 27.56 22.26
N LEU A 17 -30.39 27.53 22.26
CA LEU A 17 -31.23 28.27 23.18
C LEU A 17 -31.95 27.29 24.10
N SER A 18 -31.96 27.56 25.40
CA SER A 18 -32.68 26.74 26.37
C SER A 18 -33.60 27.63 27.19
N TYR A 19 -34.90 27.40 27.10
CA TYR A 19 -35.94 28.11 27.84
C TYR A 19 -36.43 27.23 28.99
N PRO A 20 -35.98 27.49 30.24
CA PRO A 20 -36.47 26.75 31.40
C PRO A 20 -37.93 27.13 31.70
N GLU A 21 -38.69 26.18 32.24
CA GLU A 21 -40.10 26.32 32.61
C GLU A 21 -40.98 26.99 31.54
N CYS A 22 -40.73 26.69 30.27
CA CYS A 22 -41.41 27.30 29.14
C CYS A 22 -42.67 26.53 28.77
N SER A 23 -43.83 27.14 29.00
CA SER A 23 -45.14 26.55 28.70
C SER A 23 -45.64 26.82 27.28
N LEU A 24 -44.82 27.44 26.42
CA LEU A 24 -45.19 27.70 25.02
C LEU A 24 -45.30 26.40 24.23
N SER A 25 -46.15 26.41 23.19
CA SER A 25 -46.11 25.36 22.19
C SER A 25 -44.85 25.49 21.33
N LYS A 26 -44.36 24.37 20.79
CA LYS A 26 -43.20 24.36 19.88
C LYS A 26 -43.45 25.19 18.62
N ASP A 27 -44.68 25.23 18.14
CA ASP A 27 -45.07 25.96 16.93
C ASP A 27 -45.18 27.48 17.17
N ASP A 28 -45.69 27.89 18.34
CA ASP A 28 -45.70 29.31 18.74
C ASP A 28 -44.27 29.84 18.94
N ALA A 29 -43.42 29.03 19.58
CA ALA A 29 -42.01 29.37 19.76
C ALA A 29 -41.30 29.49 18.40
N LEU A 30 -41.53 28.55 17.48
CA LEU A 30 -40.98 28.59 16.13
C LEU A 30 -41.44 29.83 15.36
N THR A 31 -42.74 30.16 15.41
CA THR A 31 -43.31 31.34 14.73
C THR A 31 -42.68 32.63 15.23
N GLN A 32 -42.52 32.78 16.54
CA GLN A 32 -41.85 33.94 17.12
C GLN A 32 -40.36 33.99 16.74
N LEU A 33 -39.65 32.86 16.79
CA LEU A 33 -38.24 32.80 16.39
C LEU A 33 -38.02 33.17 14.93
N LEU A 34 -38.93 32.79 14.04
CA LEU A 34 -38.89 33.18 12.63
C LEU A 34 -39.06 34.70 12.46
N ALA A 35 -39.92 35.33 13.25
CA ALA A 35 -40.20 36.76 13.19
C ALA A 35 -39.08 37.66 13.75
N ILE A 36 -38.17 37.13 14.59
CA ILE A 36 -37.08 37.92 15.19
C ILE A 36 -36.09 38.39 14.10
N PRO A 37 -35.84 39.69 13.93
CA PRO A 37 -34.84 40.16 12.97
C PRO A 37 -33.42 39.83 13.48
N LEU A 38 -32.62 39.16 12.64
CA LEU A 38 -31.23 38.82 12.94
C LEU A 38 -30.28 39.41 11.89
N PRO A 39 -29.00 39.64 12.23
CA PRO A 39 -28.01 40.21 11.30
C PRO A 39 -27.71 39.34 10.07
N THR A 40 -28.07 38.05 10.10
CA THR A 40 -27.89 37.10 9.00
C THR A 40 -29.16 36.25 8.87
N ASN A 41 -29.41 35.75 7.65
CA ASN A 41 -30.58 34.94 7.36
C ASN A 41 -30.60 33.67 8.20
N LYS A 42 -31.80 33.28 8.64
CA LYS A 42 -32.03 31.98 9.29
C LYS A 42 -32.08 30.91 8.23
N LYS A 43 -31.44 29.79 8.49
CA LYS A 43 -31.32 28.69 7.55
C LYS A 43 -31.97 27.41 8.06
N PHE A 44 -31.85 27.17 9.37
CA PHE A 44 -32.50 26.05 10.03
C PHE A 44 -32.86 26.42 11.46
N ILE A 45 -34.05 26.01 11.90
CA ILE A 45 -34.51 26.10 13.28
C ILE A 45 -35.14 24.76 13.65
N ARG A 46 -34.68 24.15 14.73
CA ARG A 46 -35.38 23.04 15.39
C ARG A 46 -35.79 23.48 16.77
N VAL A 47 -37.07 23.29 17.10
CA VAL A 47 -37.62 23.51 18.44
C VAL A 47 -38.02 22.15 18.99
N MET A 48 -37.43 21.78 20.12
CA MET A 48 -37.72 20.53 20.83
C MET A 48 -38.32 20.84 22.19
N ARG A 49 -39.38 20.12 22.56
CA ARG A 49 -39.94 20.13 23.90
C ARG A 49 -39.35 18.98 24.71
N GLU A 50 -38.84 19.29 25.89
CA GLU A 50 -38.31 18.32 26.85
C GLU A 50 -39.11 18.45 28.15
N LEU A 51 -39.51 17.33 28.74
CA LEU A 51 -40.07 17.29 30.09
C LEU A 51 -38.93 16.89 31.02
N HIS A 52 -38.60 17.73 31.99
CA HIS A 52 -37.66 17.35 33.03
C HIS A 52 -38.24 16.25 33.92
N GLU A 53 -37.38 15.55 34.67
CA GLU A 53 -37.78 14.49 35.61
C GLU A 53 -38.78 14.97 36.68
N ASP A 54 -38.80 16.27 36.96
CA ASP A 54 -39.75 16.94 37.86
C ASP A 54 -41.09 17.31 37.18
N GLY A 55 -41.26 16.97 35.91
CA GLY A 55 -42.45 17.27 35.10
C GLY A 55 -42.50 18.70 34.54
N SER A 56 -41.49 19.54 34.79
CA SER A 56 -41.45 20.91 34.28
C SER A 56 -41.13 20.94 32.77
N PRO A 57 -41.86 21.73 31.96
CA PRO A 57 -41.65 21.78 30.52
C PRO A 57 -40.50 22.71 30.17
N HIS A 58 -39.53 22.22 29.40
CA HIS A 58 -38.42 22.98 28.85
C HIS A 58 -38.47 22.99 27.32
N ILE A 59 -38.00 24.09 26.73
CA ILE A 59 -37.84 24.19 25.28
C ILE A 59 -36.37 24.36 24.94
N HIS A 60 -35.87 23.48 24.09
CA HIS A 60 -34.53 23.57 23.51
C HIS A 60 -34.62 23.92 22.03
N VAL A 61 -33.78 24.85 21.58
CA VAL A 61 -33.78 25.33 20.20
C VAL A 61 -32.38 25.27 19.62
N LEU A 62 -32.27 24.64 18.46
CA LEU A 62 -31.09 24.70 17.62
C LEU A 62 -31.36 25.66 16.45
N LEU A 63 -30.62 26.76 16.41
CA LEU A 63 -30.72 27.79 15.36
C LEU A 63 -29.42 27.84 14.55
N GLN A 64 -29.51 27.67 13.23
CA GLN A 64 -28.40 27.87 12.29
C GLN A 64 -28.69 29.06 11.38
N LEU A 65 -27.70 29.94 11.26
CA LEU A 65 -27.70 31.08 10.36
C LEU A 65 -26.82 30.83 9.13
N GLU A 66 -27.05 31.63 8.08
CA GLU A 66 -26.25 31.58 6.86
C GLU A 66 -24.79 32.02 7.11
N GLY A 67 -24.61 33.04 7.96
CA GLY A 67 -23.30 33.57 8.36
C GLY A 67 -23.16 33.72 9.87
N LYS A 68 -22.01 34.25 10.33
CA LYS A 68 -21.80 34.54 11.76
C LYS A 68 -22.61 35.77 12.16
N ALA A 69 -23.48 35.65 13.16
CA ALA A 69 -24.16 36.78 13.77
C ALA A 69 -23.41 37.26 15.02
N HIS A 70 -23.28 38.59 15.12
CA HIS A 70 -22.77 39.27 16.31
C HIS A 70 -23.95 39.71 17.18
N ILE A 71 -24.17 39.03 18.29
CA ILE A 71 -25.27 39.30 19.22
C ILE A 71 -24.71 39.96 20.48
N THR A 72 -25.16 41.18 20.74
CA THR A 72 -24.83 41.97 21.94
C THR A 72 -26.02 42.18 22.87
N ASN A 73 -27.24 42.00 22.36
CA ASN A 73 -28.46 42.07 23.16
C ASN A 73 -28.85 40.67 23.65
N GLN A 74 -28.79 40.45 24.96
CA GLN A 74 -29.16 39.18 25.58
C GLN A 74 -30.67 38.88 25.48
N ARG A 75 -31.52 39.89 25.29
CA ARG A 75 -33.00 39.73 25.21
C ARG A 75 -33.52 39.52 23.79
N ILE A 76 -32.63 39.39 22.80
CA ILE A 76 -33.05 39.28 21.39
C ILE A 76 -33.90 38.04 21.12
N PHE A 77 -33.73 36.99 21.92
CA PHE A 77 -34.45 35.72 21.80
C PHE A 77 -35.54 35.53 22.87
N ASP A 78 -35.99 36.61 23.52
CA ASP A 78 -37.07 36.53 24.50
C ASP A 78 -38.40 36.15 23.80
N LEU A 79 -39.07 35.12 24.31
CA LEU A 79 -40.38 34.69 23.81
C LEU A 79 -41.49 35.21 24.72
N ARG A 80 -42.67 35.48 24.16
CA ARG A 80 -43.84 35.97 24.90
C ARG A 80 -45.00 35.01 24.79
N HIS A 81 -45.76 34.87 25.87
CA HIS A 81 -47.00 34.12 25.83
C HIS A 81 -48.09 34.92 25.11
N LEU A 82 -48.91 34.28 24.26
CA LEU A 82 -49.96 34.96 23.48
C LEU A 82 -51.09 35.51 24.35
N HIS A 83 -51.42 34.80 25.44
CA HIS A 83 -52.56 35.11 26.31
C HIS A 83 -52.18 35.57 27.72
N SER A 84 -50.89 35.73 28.02
CA SER A 84 -50.45 36.17 29.34
C SER A 84 -49.27 37.13 29.23
N SER A 85 -49.02 37.91 30.28
CA SER A 85 -47.87 38.82 30.36
C SER A 85 -46.53 38.10 30.61
N ARG A 86 -46.52 36.76 30.60
CA ARG A 86 -45.31 35.96 30.85
C ARG A 86 -44.34 36.05 29.69
N CYS A 87 -43.07 36.27 30.01
CA CYS A 87 -41.96 36.31 29.08
C CYS A 87 -40.92 35.25 29.47
N PHE A 88 -40.39 34.54 28.47
CA PHE A 88 -39.44 33.47 28.64
C PHE A 88 -38.08 33.90 28.08
N HIS A 89 -37.09 33.97 28.95
CA HIS A 89 -35.72 34.35 28.61
C HIS A 89 -34.86 33.09 28.44
N PRO A 90 -34.19 32.90 27.29
CA PRO A 90 -33.37 31.73 27.08
C PRO A 90 -31.98 31.87 27.68
N ASN A 91 -31.38 30.74 28.05
CA ASN A 91 -29.94 30.62 28.08
C ASN A 91 -29.41 30.53 26.64
N ILE A 92 -28.59 31.51 26.22
CA ILE A 92 -28.07 31.61 24.86
C ILE A 92 -26.62 31.10 24.83
N GLN A 93 -26.38 30.01 24.12
CA GLN A 93 -25.05 29.44 23.95
C GLN A 93 -24.63 29.39 22.49
N SER A 94 -23.36 29.70 22.21
CA SER A 94 -22.79 29.47 20.87
C SER A 94 -22.57 27.97 20.67
N ALA A 95 -23.19 27.37 19.66
CA ALA A 95 -22.88 26.01 19.25
C ALA A 95 -21.65 26.03 18.33
N LYS A 96 -20.51 25.56 18.85
CA LYS A 96 -19.20 25.66 18.17
C LYS A 96 -18.92 24.52 17.19
N SER A 97 -19.64 23.39 17.28
CA SER A 97 -19.40 22.19 16.47
C SER A 97 -20.67 21.74 15.73
N CYS A 98 -20.51 21.13 14.54
CA CYS A 98 -21.61 20.49 13.82
C CYS A 98 -21.98 19.11 14.40
N SER A 99 -21.09 18.47 15.15
CA SER A 99 -21.31 17.16 15.77
C SER A 99 -22.37 17.21 16.88
N ASP A 100 -22.37 18.26 17.69
CA ASP A 100 -23.41 18.47 18.72
C ASP A 100 -24.77 18.75 18.06
N GLY A 101 -24.76 19.51 16.95
CA GLY A 101 -25.97 19.75 16.15
C GLY A 101 -26.52 18.49 15.49
N LYS A 102 -25.66 17.58 15.01
CA LYS A 102 -26.08 16.31 14.39
C LYS A 102 -26.73 15.37 15.40
N ALA A 103 -26.19 15.25 16.61
CA ALA A 103 -26.82 14.50 17.69
C ALA A 103 -28.19 15.09 18.08
N TYR A 104 -28.36 16.41 18.01
CA TYR A 104 -29.66 17.08 18.19
C TYR A 104 -30.63 16.87 17.01
N VAL A 105 -30.12 16.73 15.78
CA VAL A 105 -30.93 16.42 14.59
C VAL A 105 -31.42 14.96 14.60
N GLU A 106 -30.67 14.06 15.23
CA GLU A 106 -30.97 12.63 15.29
C GLU A 106 -31.66 12.19 16.60
N LYS A 107 -31.88 13.08 17.57
CA LYS A 107 -32.58 12.75 18.83
C LYS A 107 -34.08 12.54 18.57
N ASP A 108 -34.59 11.34 18.84
CA ASP A 108 -36.02 11.03 18.81
C ASP A 108 -36.77 11.78 19.92
N GLY A 109 -37.86 12.47 19.59
CA GLY A 109 -38.68 13.21 20.54
C GLY A 109 -39.73 14.13 19.91
N ASP A 110 -40.39 14.95 20.72
CA ASP A 110 -41.40 15.93 20.27
C ASP A 110 -40.72 17.23 19.79
N TYR A 111 -40.52 17.36 18.47
CA TYR A 111 -39.91 18.54 17.85
C TYR A 111 -40.68 19.07 16.63
N THR A 112 -40.39 20.32 16.23
CA THR A 112 -40.82 20.94 14.96
C THR A 112 -39.61 21.60 14.31
N ASP A 113 -39.48 21.44 12.99
CA ASP A 113 -38.38 21.97 12.19
C ASP A 113 -38.83 23.02 11.17
N TRP A 114 -37.92 23.93 10.86
CA TRP A 114 -38.01 24.82 9.72
C TRP A 114 -36.66 24.89 9.00
N GLY A 115 -36.68 24.71 7.68
CA GLY A 115 -35.49 24.74 6.81
C GLY A 115 -34.69 23.44 6.81
N GLU A 116 -33.48 23.48 6.24
CA GLU A 116 -32.57 22.33 6.13
C GLU A 116 -31.23 22.61 6.83
N PHE A 117 -30.86 21.76 7.78
CA PHE A 117 -29.59 21.85 8.47
C PHE A 117 -28.44 21.44 7.54
N LYS A 118 -27.43 22.30 7.37
CA LYS A 118 -26.19 21.92 6.67
C LYS A 118 -25.04 21.76 7.63
N ILE A 119 -24.34 20.63 7.49
CA ILE A 119 -23.10 20.31 8.18
C ILE A 119 -21.96 21.04 7.45
N ASP A 120 -21.36 22.05 8.08
CA ASP A 120 -20.18 22.73 7.53
C ASP A 120 -18.96 21.81 7.69
N GLY A 121 -18.33 21.41 6.58
CA GLY A 121 -17.20 20.46 6.53
C GLY A 121 -15.86 20.94 7.12
N GLY A 122 -15.88 21.96 7.99
CA GLY A 122 -14.68 22.65 8.49
C GLY A 122 -14.33 22.40 9.96
N SER A 123 -15.07 21.57 10.69
CA SER A 123 -14.81 21.40 12.14
C SER A 123 -15.18 20.02 12.67
N SER A 124 -14.61 18.97 12.07
CA SER A 124 -14.46 17.68 12.74
C SER A 124 -13.35 17.78 13.79
N ARG A 125 -13.67 18.26 14.99
CA ARG A 125 -12.91 17.92 16.20
C ARG A 125 -13.27 16.49 16.61
N GLY A 126 -12.94 15.54 15.75
CA GLY A 126 -12.95 14.11 16.04
C GLY A 126 -11.51 13.66 16.13
N GLY A 127 -10.99 13.54 17.36
CA GLY A 127 -9.67 12.97 17.61
C GLY A 127 -9.53 11.59 16.98
N THR A 128 -8.29 11.16 16.82
CA THR A 128 -7.71 9.87 16.40
C THR A 128 -8.66 8.66 16.23
N HIS A 129 -9.69 8.51 17.08
CA HIS A 129 -10.78 7.53 16.96
C HIS A 129 -11.59 7.58 15.65
N ASP A 130 -11.86 8.76 15.06
CA ASP A 130 -12.66 8.88 13.84
C ASP A 130 -11.87 8.42 12.59
N LEU A 131 -10.58 8.75 12.52
CA LEU A 131 -9.68 8.25 11.46
C LEU A 131 -9.46 6.74 11.58
N LEU A 132 -9.24 6.24 12.80
CA LEU A 132 -9.04 4.81 13.04
C LEU A 132 -10.29 4.01 12.64
N THR A 133 -11.49 4.51 12.96
CA THR A 133 -12.77 3.88 12.57
C THR A 133 -13.00 3.96 11.05
N ARG A 134 -12.60 5.07 10.40
CA ARG A 134 -12.71 5.23 8.93
C ARG A 134 -11.84 4.22 8.19
N TYR A 135 -10.58 4.04 8.61
CA TYR A 135 -9.63 3.19 7.90
C TYR A 135 -9.53 1.76 8.43
N ALA A 136 -10.17 1.41 9.56
CA ALA A 136 -10.23 0.03 10.04
C ALA A 136 -10.80 -0.93 8.98
N ALA A 137 -11.85 -0.52 8.27
CA ALA A 137 -12.41 -1.33 7.18
C ALA A 137 -11.43 -1.47 6.00
N ALA A 138 -10.69 -0.39 5.67
CA ALA A 138 -9.69 -0.42 4.61
C ALA A 138 -8.48 -1.32 4.98
N SER A 139 -8.14 -1.40 6.27
CA SER A 139 -7.09 -2.30 6.77
C SER A 139 -7.46 -3.78 6.69
N ASN A 140 -8.77 -4.09 6.71
CA ASN A 140 -9.29 -5.45 6.60
C ASN A 140 -9.68 -5.83 5.17
N ALA A 141 -9.45 -4.95 4.20
CA ALA A 141 -9.70 -5.25 2.80
C ALA A 141 -8.84 -6.45 2.35
N THR A 142 -9.37 -7.25 1.44
CA THR A 142 -8.73 -8.46 0.91
C THR A 142 -8.07 -8.23 -0.46
N SER A 143 -8.31 -7.07 -1.07
CA SER A 143 -7.77 -6.72 -2.38
C SER A 143 -7.53 -5.22 -2.53
N VAL A 144 -6.70 -4.87 -3.51
CA VAL A 144 -6.45 -3.47 -3.90
C VAL A 144 -7.75 -2.76 -4.26
N GLN A 145 -8.64 -3.42 -5.02
CA GLN A 145 -9.90 -2.85 -5.48
C GLN A 145 -10.84 -2.55 -4.31
N GLU A 146 -10.98 -3.49 -3.38
CA GLU A 146 -11.81 -3.33 -2.18
C GLU A 146 -11.30 -2.18 -1.30
N LEU A 147 -9.98 -2.11 -1.05
CA LEU A 147 -9.39 -1.03 -0.27
C LEU A 147 -9.65 0.34 -0.92
N LEU A 148 -9.45 0.44 -2.24
CA LEU A 148 -9.67 1.69 -2.97
C LEU A 148 -11.14 2.12 -2.93
N GLN A 149 -12.06 1.18 -3.04
CA GLN A 149 -13.50 1.44 -2.96
C GLN A 149 -13.91 1.95 -1.57
N ILE A 150 -13.44 1.28 -0.50
CA ILE A 150 -13.72 1.68 0.88
C ILE A 150 -13.20 3.10 1.15
N ILE A 151 -11.99 3.44 0.70
CA ILE A 151 -11.43 4.79 0.88
C ILE A 151 -12.20 5.82 0.06
N LYS A 152 -12.62 5.49 -1.16
CA LYS A 152 -13.45 6.38 -1.99
C LYS A 152 -14.79 6.70 -1.34
N GLU A 153 -15.44 5.72 -0.70
CA GLU A 153 -16.71 5.89 -0.02
C GLU A 153 -16.58 6.66 1.30
N LYS A 154 -15.57 6.33 2.12
CA LYS A 154 -15.40 6.90 3.46
C LYS A 154 -14.64 8.23 3.48
N ASP A 155 -13.77 8.48 2.51
CA ASP A 155 -13.02 9.74 2.37
C ASP A 155 -12.74 10.07 0.88
N PRO A 156 -13.76 10.56 0.15
CA PRO A 156 -13.62 10.90 -1.27
C PRO A 156 -12.63 12.03 -1.52
N LYS A 157 -12.42 12.92 -0.54
CA LYS A 157 -11.47 14.04 -0.64
C LYS A 157 -10.04 13.52 -0.63
N LEU A 158 -9.69 12.67 0.35
CA LEU A 158 -8.37 12.05 0.40
C LEU A 158 -8.15 11.17 -0.83
N PHE A 159 -9.15 10.36 -1.21
CA PHE A 159 -9.07 9.51 -2.40
C PHE A 159 -8.70 10.33 -3.64
N THR A 160 -9.38 11.46 -3.88
CA THR A 160 -9.15 12.29 -5.07
C THR A 160 -7.78 12.98 -5.04
N LEU A 161 -7.37 13.53 -3.90
CA LEU A 161 -6.13 14.29 -3.78
C LEU A 161 -4.88 13.40 -3.68
N GLN A 162 -5.00 12.20 -3.12
CA GLN A 162 -3.88 11.30 -2.80
C GLN A 162 -3.99 9.94 -3.51
N TYR A 163 -4.78 9.85 -4.58
CA TYR A 163 -5.05 8.61 -5.30
C TYR A 163 -3.78 7.80 -5.61
N HIS A 164 -2.75 8.47 -6.16
CA HIS A 164 -1.50 7.83 -6.57
C HIS A 164 -0.76 7.17 -5.38
N ASN A 165 -0.72 7.84 -4.23
CA ASN A 165 -0.08 7.31 -3.02
C ASN A 165 -0.88 6.17 -2.41
N ILE A 166 -2.21 6.31 -2.35
CA ILE A 166 -3.11 5.27 -1.84
C ILE A 166 -3.00 4.01 -2.70
N LYS A 167 -3.08 4.17 -4.02
CA LYS A 167 -2.97 3.05 -4.98
C LYS A 167 -1.62 2.35 -4.87
N ALA A 168 -0.52 3.09 -4.90
CA ALA A 168 0.82 2.51 -4.78
C ALA A 168 1.03 1.76 -3.44
N ASN A 169 0.45 2.27 -2.35
CA ASN A 169 0.51 1.59 -1.06
C ASN A 169 -0.35 0.32 -1.04
N ALA A 170 -1.57 0.39 -1.58
CA ALA A 170 -2.46 -0.75 -1.68
C ALA A 170 -1.83 -1.87 -2.53
N GLU A 171 -1.29 -1.54 -3.69
CA GLU A 171 -0.57 -2.49 -4.55
C GLU A 171 0.61 -3.15 -3.83
N ARG A 172 1.31 -2.41 -2.94
CA ARG A 172 2.40 -2.97 -2.14
C ARG A 172 1.91 -3.89 -1.03
N ILE A 173 0.83 -3.54 -0.34
CA ILE A 173 0.25 -4.33 0.75
C ILE A 173 -0.30 -5.66 0.22
N PHE A 174 -0.99 -5.61 -0.92
CA PHE A 174 -1.59 -6.77 -1.57
C PHE A 174 -0.69 -7.40 -2.64
N ALA A 175 0.59 -7.02 -2.69
CA ALA A 175 1.55 -7.62 -3.60
C ALA A 175 1.66 -9.11 -3.28
N HIS A 176 1.24 -9.95 -4.22
CA HIS A 176 1.44 -11.38 -4.08
C HIS A 176 2.94 -11.66 -4.21
N PRO A 177 3.50 -12.62 -3.44
CA PRO A 177 4.86 -13.07 -3.68
C PRO A 177 4.99 -13.47 -5.14
N VAL A 178 5.99 -12.93 -5.84
CA VAL A 178 6.25 -13.30 -7.25
C VAL A 178 6.42 -14.83 -7.27
N ALA A 179 5.56 -15.51 -8.02
CA ALA A 179 5.61 -16.96 -8.11
C ALA A 179 7.01 -17.38 -8.55
N MET A 180 7.66 -18.24 -7.76
CA MET A 180 8.94 -18.81 -8.15
C MET A 180 8.76 -19.57 -9.45
N PHE A 181 9.76 -19.47 -10.34
CA PHE A 181 9.80 -20.24 -11.57
C PHE A 181 9.52 -21.71 -11.28
N ARG A 182 8.80 -22.42 -12.16
CA ARG A 182 8.71 -23.88 -12.10
C ARG A 182 9.10 -24.40 -13.45
N SER A 183 10.09 -25.28 -13.51
CA SER A 183 10.46 -25.90 -14.77
C SER A 183 9.35 -26.84 -15.23
N ASN A 184 9.12 -26.88 -16.54
CA ASN A 184 8.23 -27.87 -17.14
C ASN A 184 8.88 -29.26 -17.23
N TRP A 185 10.17 -29.35 -16.93
CA TRP A 185 10.99 -30.55 -17.07
C TRP A 185 11.49 -31.02 -15.70
N ALA A 186 11.51 -32.33 -15.49
CA ALA A 186 12.14 -32.89 -14.30
C ALA A 186 13.66 -32.69 -14.41
N TYR A 187 14.35 -32.46 -13.29
CA TYR A 187 15.81 -32.29 -13.33
C TYR A 187 16.54 -33.49 -13.97
N SER A 188 16.00 -34.71 -13.80
CA SER A 188 16.53 -35.94 -14.39
C SER A 188 16.50 -35.98 -15.92
N SER A 189 15.75 -35.11 -16.60
CA SER A 189 15.75 -35.04 -18.07
C SER A 189 16.90 -34.18 -18.63
N PHE A 190 17.66 -33.50 -17.78
CA PHE A 190 18.82 -32.74 -18.23
C PHE A 190 20.06 -33.62 -18.32
N HIS A 191 20.74 -33.56 -19.47
CA HIS A 191 22.03 -34.16 -19.73
C HIS A 191 23.11 -33.08 -19.65
N VAL A 192 23.67 -32.91 -18.44
CA VAL A 192 24.73 -31.93 -18.18
C VAL A 192 26.11 -32.50 -18.48
N THR A 193 27.07 -31.63 -18.81
CA THR A 193 28.47 -32.03 -18.99
C THR A 193 29.11 -32.42 -17.65
N GLN A 194 30.19 -33.20 -17.70
CA GLN A 194 30.95 -33.55 -16.49
C GLN A 194 31.43 -32.31 -15.73
N GLY A 195 31.84 -31.25 -16.44
CA GLY A 195 32.27 -30.02 -15.81
C GLY A 195 31.14 -29.29 -15.08
N ILE A 196 29.95 -29.19 -15.68
CA ILE A 196 28.76 -28.67 -14.99
C ILE A 196 28.43 -29.51 -13.75
N GLN A 197 28.49 -30.84 -13.85
CA GLN A 197 28.24 -31.72 -12.71
C GLN A 197 29.27 -31.52 -11.58
N GLN A 198 30.55 -31.33 -11.93
CA GLN A 198 31.60 -31.04 -10.95
C GLN A 198 31.36 -29.70 -10.25
N TRP A 199 30.93 -28.67 -10.99
CA TRP A 199 30.58 -27.38 -10.43
C TRP A 199 29.40 -27.48 -9.44
N LEU A 200 28.37 -28.26 -9.79
CA LEU A 200 27.22 -28.51 -8.92
C LEU A 200 27.65 -29.14 -7.60
N VAL A 201 28.37 -30.26 -7.65
CA VAL A 201 28.84 -30.99 -6.46
C VAL A 201 29.83 -30.14 -5.64
N THR A 202 30.54 -29.21 -6.26
CA THR A 202 31.44 -28.30 -5.53
C THR A 202 30.66 -27.33 -4.65
N ASN A 203 29.53 -26.79 -5.12
CA ASN A 203 28.81 -25.71 -4.44
C ASN A 203 27.57 -26.17 -3.66
N PHE A 204 26.95 -27.28 -4.06
CA PHE A 204 25.65 -27.71 -3.56
C PHE A 204 25.66 -29.17 -3.09
N ASP A 205 24.81 -29.46 -2.12
CA ASP A 205 24.39 -30.81 -1.75
C ASP A 205 23.03 -31.14 -2.37
N GLU A 206 22.79 -32.42 -2.64
CA GLU A 206 21.45 -32.88 -3.03
C GLU A 206 20.51 -32.82 -1.82
N ASN A 207 19.28 -32.34 -2.03
CA ASN A 207 18.27 -32.31 -0.99
C ASN A 207 17.57 -33.68 -0.90
N PRO A 208 17.69 -34.42 0.22
CA PRO A 208 17.01 -35.70 0.38
C PRO A 208 15.48 -35.59 0.35
N ALA A 209 14.94 -34.39 0.62
CA ALA A 209 13.52 -34.10 0.57
C ALA A 209 13.06 -33.52 -0.79
N ALA A 210 13.93 -33.52 -1.81
CA ALA A 210 13.59 -33.03 -3.14
C ALA A 210 12.39 -33.79 -3.71
N ARG A 211 11.43 -33.04 -4.24
CA ARG A 211 10.29 -33.61 -4.98
C ARG A 211 10.47 -33.36 -6.47
N PRO A 212 10.03 -34.27 -7.35
CA PRO A 212 10.02 -34.02 -8.79
C PRO A 212 9.27 -32.71 -9.09
N PHE A 213 9.84 -31.87 -9.97
CA PHE A 213 9.27 -30.58 -10.41
C PHE A 213 9.21 -29.45 -9.36
N GLU A 214 9.75 -29.65 -8.17
CA GLU A 214 9.92 -28.57 -7.18
C GLU A 214 11.32 -27.94 -7.27
N ASN A 215 11.40 -26.62 -7.07
CA ASN A 215 12.66 -25.88 -6.98
C ASN A 215 13.32 -26.11 -5.60
N ASN A 216 13.63 -27.35 -5.26
CA ASN A 216 14.30 -27.70 -4.00
C ASN A 216 15.28 -28.86 -4.19
N ILE A 217 15.78 -29.09 -5.41
CA ILE A 217 16.64 -30.23 -5.73
C ILE A 217 18.00 -30.12 -5.03
N PHE A 218 18.56 -28.92 -5.00
CA PHE A 218 19.88 -28.65 -4.41
C PHE A 218 19.75 -27.73 -3.19
N ILE A 219 20.70 -27.84 -2.26
CA ILE A 219 20.89 -26.93 -1.12
C ILE A 219 22.32 -26.41 -1.17
N LEU A 220 22.52 -25.11 -0.96
CA LEU A 220 23.85 -24.52 -0.92
C LEU A 220 24.62 -25.05 0.30
N LYS A 221 25.87 -25.49 0.10
CA LYS A 221 26.70 -26.02 1.18
C LYS A 221 27.01 -24.95 2.24
N GLU A 222 26.69 -25.24 3.50
CA GLU A 222 26.86 -24.28 4.61
C GLU A 222 28.34 -23.94 4.90
N ASN A 223 29.26 -24.87 4.64
CA ASN A 223 30.68 -24.72 4.96
C ASN A 223 31.50 -24.01 3.87
N ILE A 224 30.85 -23.42 2.85
CA ILE A 224 31.52 -22.71 1.77
C ILE A 224 31.42 -21.21 2.02
N ASP A 225 32.55 -20.59 2.39
CA ASP A 225 32.60 -19.13 2.61
C ASP A 225 32.37 -18.36 1.29
N ARG A 226 32.96 -18.85 0.20
CA ARG A 226 32.87 -18.27 -1.15
C ARG A 226 32.71 -19.35 -2.21
N PRO A 227 31.47 -19.62 -2.65
CA PRO A 227 31.23 -20.56 -3.74
C PRO A 227 31.75 -20.01 -5.06
N ILE A 228 32.11 -20.93 -5.96
CA ILE A 228 32.63 -20.60 -7.29
C ILE A 228 31.45 -20.46 -8.24
N SER A 229 31.43 -19.43 -9.08
CA SER A 229 30.38 -19.23 -10.08
C SER A 229 30.59 -20.09 -11.34
N LEU A 230 29.58 -20.20 -12.18
CA LEU A 230 29.66 -20.88 -13.48
C LEU A 230 29.42 -19.86 -14.60
N ILE A 231 30.27 -19.89 -15.62
CA ILE A 231 30.04 -19.19 -16.89
C ILE A 231 29.80 -20.27 -17.94
N LEU A 232 28.55 -20.37 -18.38
CA LEU A 232 28.09 -21.37 -19.34
C LEU A 232 27.84 -20.71 -20.69
N GLU A 233 28.71 -21.03 -21.65
CA GLU A 233 28.62 -20.54 -23.02
C GLU A 233 28.08 -21.62 -23.95
N GLY A 234 27.19 -21.25 -24.86
CA GLY A 234 26.77 -22.13 -25.94
C GLY A 234 25.76 -21.48 -26.88
N PRO A 235 25.43 -22.09 -28.03
CA PRO A 235 24.45 -21.54 -28.97
C PRO A 235 23.06 -21.33 -28.37
N SER A 236 22.23 -20.52 -29.03
CA SER A 236 20.81 -20.40 -28.71
C SER A 236 20.08 -21.75 -28.82
N ARG A 237 18.97 -21.91 -28.08
CA ARG A 237 18.12 -23.13 -28.07
C ARG A 237 18.81 -24.41 -27.59
N THR A 238 19.83 -24.28 -26.76
CA THR A 238 20.52 -25.39 -26.08
C THR A 238 19.95 -25.70 -24.69
N GLY A 239 18.97 -24.93 -24.20
CA GLY A 239 18.34 -25.19 -22.91
C GLY A 239 19.07 -24.65 -21.68
N LYS A 240 20.10 -23.81 -21.86
CA LYS A 240 20.87 -23.16 -20.78
C LYS A 240 19.98 -22.51 -19.72
N THR A 241 19.04 -21.66 -20.14
CA THR A 241 18.16 -20.90 -19.26
C THR A 241 17.22 -21.80 -18.49
N GLU A 242 16.64 -22.81 -19.15
CA GLU A 242 15.71 -23.76 -18.52
C GLU A 242 16.44 -24.58 -17.45
N TRP A 243 17.62 -25.12 -17.80
CA TRP A 243 18.46 -25.86 -16.87
C TRP A 243 18.89 -25.01 -15.66
N ALA A 244 19.46 -23.83 -15.89
CA ALA A 244 19.98 -22.98 -14.82
C ALA A 244 18.90 -22.57 -13.83
N ARG A 245 17.66 -22.37 -14.30
CA ARG A 245 16.53 -21.98 -13.45
C ARG A 245 15.85 -23.18 -12.76
N SER A 246 16.19 -24.41 -13.13
CA SER A 246 15.59 -25.62 -12.57
C SER A 246 16.20 -26.10 -11.25
N LEU A 247 17.37 -25.59 -10.83
CA LEU A 247 18.13 -26.16 -9.72
C LEU A 247 17.53 -25.87 -8.33
N GLY A 248 16.87 -24.71 -8.16
CA GLY A 248 16.28 -24.31 -6.89
C GLY A 248 15.90 -22.82 -6.82
N PRO A 249 15.67 -22.24 -5.62
CA PRO A 249 15.32 -20.84 -5.48
C PRO A 249 16.48 -19.94 -5.94
N HIS A 250 16.21 -19.06 -6.90
CA HIS A 250 17.21 -18.21 -7.55
C HIS A 250 16.66 -16.84 -7.91
N ASN A 251 17.56 -15.87 -8.07
CA ASN A 251 17.26 -14.65 -8.80
C ASN A 251 17.48 -14.86 -10.30
N TYR A 252 16.63 -14.30 -11.14
CA TYR A 252 16.81 -14.30 -12.60
C TYR A 252 16.99 -12.88 -13.10
N ILE A 253 18.23 -12.55 -13.49
CA ILE A 253 18.63 -11.24 -13.98
C ILE A 253 18.79 -11.36 -15.49
N CYS A 254 17.88 -10.74 -16.25
CA CYS A 254 17.85 -10.85 -17.71
C CYS A 254 17.75 -9.49 -18.40
N GLY A 255 18.64 -9.24 -19.36
CA GLY A 255 18.66 -8.04 -20.21
C GLY A 255 19.14 -6.76 -19.50
N TYR A 256 18.73 -6.51 -18.26
CA TYR A 256 19.27 -5.44 -17.42
C TYR A 256 19.34 -5.85 -15.94
N MET A 257 20.20 -5.18 -15.18
CA MET A 257 20.39 -5.44 -13.75
C MET A 257 19.45 -4.55 -12.93
N ASP A 258 18.51 -5.17 -12.21
CA ASP A 258 17.66 -4.50 -11.22
C ASP A 258 17.74 -5.22 -9.88
N PHE A 259 18.08 -4.48 -8.83
CA PHE A 259 18.27 -4.97 -7.47
C PHE A 259 17.21 -4.44 -6.50
N ASN A 260 16.12 -3.85 -7.04
CA ASN A 260 15.00 -3.44 -6.21
C ASN A 260 14.42 -4.65 -5.45
N THR A 261 13.93 -4.42 -4.22
CA THR A 261 13.41 -5.50 -3.35
C THR A 261 12.18 -6.22 -3.91
N HIS A 262 11.53 -5.65 -4.93
CA HIS A 262 10.42 -6.26 -5.65
C HIS A 262 10.87 -7.26 -6.74
N THR A 263 12.11 -7.17 -7.20
CA THR A 263 12.66 -7.97 -8.31
C THR A 263 13.80 -8.88 -7.87
N PHE A 264 14.60 -8.45 -6.88
CA PHE A 264 15.73 -9.19 -6.34
C PHE A 264 15.47 -9.63 -4.90
N ARG A 265 15.77 -10.90 -4.62
CA ARG A 265 15.55 -11.55 -3.33
C ARG A 265 16.87 -11.94 -2.68
N ASN A 266 16.95 -11.76 -1.37
CA ASN A 266 18.10 -12.18 -0.56
C ASN A 266 17.97 -13.63 -0.06
N ASP A 267 16.77 -14.21 -0.10
CA ASP A 267 16.46 -15.57 0.33
C ASP A 267 16.49 -16.56 -0.85
N VAL A 268 17.62 -16.57 -1.56
CA VAL A 268 17.85 -17.47 -2.70
C VAL A 268 19.21 -18.16 -2.60
N MET A 269 19.40 -19.24 -3.33
CA MET A 269 20.63 -20.05 -3.26
C MET A 269 21.68 -19.66 -4.29
N TYR A 270 21.27 -19.04 -5.41
CA TYR A 270 22.16 -18.62 -6.49
C TYR A 270 21.50 -17.56 -7.38
N ASN A 271 22.30 -16.93 -8.24
CA ASN A 271 21.83 -15.97 -9.24
C ASN A 271 21.97 -16.55 -10.65
N VAL A 272 20.97 -16.38 -11.51
CA VAL A 272 21.06 -16.64 -12.95
C VAL A 272 21.19 -15.30 -13.66
N ILE A 273 22.28 -15.12 -14.41
CA ILE A 273 22.55 -13.92 -15.20
C ILE A 273 22.44 -14.32 -16.66
N ASP A 274 21.35 -13.95 -17.31
CA ASP A 274 21.05 -14.34 -18.69
C ASP A 274 21.03 -13.12 -19.61
N ASN A 275 21.64 -13.26 -20.79
CA ASN A 275 21.64 -12.22 -21.81
C ASN A 275 22.11 -10.83 -21.30
N ILE A 276 23.15 -10.83 -20.45
CA ILE A 276 23.82 -9.62 -19.98
C ILE A 276 25.20 -9.53 -20.63
N VAL A 277 25.41 -8.43 -21.36
CA VAL A 277 26.68 -8.13 -22.03
C VAL A 277 27.83 -8.03 -21.00
N PRO A 278 29.00 -8.67 -21.24
CA PRO A 278 30.12 -8.65 -20.31
C PRO A 278 30.59 -7.24 -19.89
N SER A 279 30.63 -6.31 -20.84
CA SER A 279 31.05 -4.92 -20.57
C SER A 279 30.11 -4.21 -19.59
N TYR A 280 28.80 -4.46 -19.68
CA TYR A 280 27.80 -3.90 -18.77
C TYR A 280 27.94 -4.49 -17.35
N LEU A 281 28.18 -5.80 -17.24
CA LEU A 281 28.44 -6.45 -15.95
C LEU A 281 29.75 -5.93 -15.32
N LYS A 282 30.81 -5.75 -16.11
CA LYS A 282 32.13 -5.24 -15.67
C LYS A 282 32.01 -3.86 -15.01
N LEU A 283 31.21 -2.97 -15.60
CA LEU A 283 31.03 -1.61 -15.12
C LEU A 283 30.26 -1.51 -13.80
N LYS A 284 29.49 -2.55 -13.43
CA LYS A 284 28.57 -2.49 -12.29
C LYS A 284 28.94 -3.46 -11.17
N HIS A 285 28.83 -4.77 -11.42
CA HIS A 285 28.76 -5.76 -10.35
C HIS A 285 29.52 -7.08 -10.62
N TRP A 286 30.50 -7.10 -11.55
CA TRP A 286 31.26 -8.31 -11.90
C TRP A 286 31.81 -9.06 -10.69
N LYS A 287 32.59 -8.38 -9.84
CA LYS A 287 33.22 -9.03 -8.68
C LYS A 287 32.21 -9.38 -7.59
N GLN A 288 31.15 -8.60 -7.45
CA GLN A 288 30.09 -8.80 -6.46
C GLN A 288 29.27 -10.06 -6.79
N LEU A 289 28.86 -10.21 -8.05
CA LEU A 289 28.02 -11.32 -8.50
C LEU A 289 28.84 -12.58 -8.80
N ILE A 290 29.86 -12.48 -9.65
CA ILE A 290 30.67 -13.66 -10.05
C ILE A 290 31.56 -14.14 -8.91
N GLY A 291 32.03 -13.24 -8.05
CA GLY A 291 32.90 -13.57 -6.93
C GLY A 291 32.20 -13.98 -5.65
N ALA A 292 30.87 -14.20 -5.71
CA ALA A 292 30.03 -14.56 -4.56
C ALA A 292 30.33 -13.70 -3.32
N LYS A 293 30.47 -12.37 -3.49
CA LYS A 293 30.92 -11.49 -2.40
C LYS A 293 29.88 -11.49 -1.27
N ARG A 294 30.27 -11.89 -0.06
CA ARG A 294 29.44 -11.74 1.17
C ARG A 294 29.19 -10.26 1.42
N ASP A 295 27.92 -9.89 1.40
CA ASP A 295 27.36 -8.56 1.66
C ASP A 295 27.90 -7.37 0.85
N TRP A 296 27.01 -6.71 0.12
CA TRP A 296 27.33 -5.50 -0.62
C TRP A 296 26.09 -4.64 -0.84
N GLN A 297 26.31 -3.37 -1.15
CA GLN A 297 25.23 -2.42 -1.42
C GLN A 297 25.05 -2.21 -2.92
N ALA A 298 23.80 -2.27 -3.36
CA ALA A 298 23.41 -1.95 -4.73
C ALA A 298 22.65 -0.63 -4.76
N ASN A 299 22.99 0.24 -5.70
CA ASN A 299 22.19 1.43 -5.98
C ASN A 299 20.98 1.02 -6.83
N CYS A 300 19.78 1.29 -6.33
CA CYS A 300 18.54 1.02 -7.06
C CYS A 300 18.07 2.27 -7.80
N LYS A 301 17.65 2.09 -9.05
CA LYS A 301 17.09 3.18 -9.85
C LYS A 301 15.77 3.63 -9.21
N TYR A 302 15.66 4.93 -8.91
CA TYR A 302 14.48 5.53 -8.27
C TYR A 302 14.16 4.99 -6.86
N GLY A 303 15.11 4.32 -6.22
CA GLY A 303 14.97 3.74 -4.88
C GLY A 303 16.12 4.12 -3.97
N LYS A 304 16.00 3.78 -2.69
CA LYS A 304 17.14 3.83 -1.77
C LYS A 304 18.11 2.70 -2.10
N PRO A 305 19.42 2.85 -1.83
CA PRO A 305 20.34 1.73 -1.90
C PRO A 305 19.86 0.55 -1.07
N VAL A 306 20.02 -0.67 -1.60
CA VAL A 306 19.58 -1.92 -0.97
C VAL A 306 20.80 -2.71 -0.53
N GLN A 307 20.69 -3.33 0.65
CA GLN A 307 21.68 -4.30 1.13
C GLN A 307 21.41 -5.66 0.50
N ILE A 308 22.38 -6.15 -0.28
CA ILE A 308 22.34 -7.48 -0.88
C ILE A 308 23.10 -8.45 0.03
N ILE A 309 22.41 -9.51 0.44
CA ILE A 309 23.04 -10.63 1.13
C ILE A 309 23.67 -11.51 0.04
N GLY A 310 25.00 -11.52 0.02
CA GLY A 310 25.77 -12.27 -0.96
C GLY A 310 26.24 -13.62 -0.44
N GLY A 311 27.42 -14.07 -0.88
CA GLY A 311 27.92 -15.40 -0.52
C GLY A 311 27.25 -16.55 -1.28
N ILE A 312 26.50 -16.23 -2.34
CA ILE A 312 25.86 -17.19 -3.24
C ILE A 312 26.51 -17.14 -4.62
N PRO A 313 26.63 -18.27 -5.34
CA PRO A 313 27.25 -18.28 -6.66
C PRO A 313 26.32 -17.71 -7.74
N ALA A 314 26.90 -17.37 -8.89
CA ALA A 314 26.16 -17.01 -10.09
C ALA A 314 26.33 -18.07 -11.19
N ILE A 315 25.30 -18.23 -12.02
CA ILE A 315 25.32 -18.94 -13.29
C ILE A 315 25.14 -17.89 -14.37
N VAL A 316 26.22 -17.55 -15.06
CA VAL A 316 26.21 -16.62 -16.19
C VAL A 316 25.98 -17.41 -17.47
N LEU A 317 24.94 -17.04 -18.21
CA LEU A 317 24.58 -17.65 -19.47
C LEU A 317 24.93 -16.69 -20.61
N CYS A 318 25.71 -17.18 -21.57
CA CYS A 318 26.05 -16.41 -22.75
C CYS A 318 26.05 -17.24 -24.03
N ASN A 319 25.93 -16.52 -25.15
CA ASN A 319 26.11 -17.08 -26.47
C ASN A 319 27.52 -16.74 -26.98
N PRO A 320 28.11 -17.56 -27.85
CA PRO A 320 29.37 -17.22 -28.51
C PRO A 320 29.24 -15.95 -29.34
N GLY A 321 30.33 -15.21 -29.51
CA GLY A 321 30.38 -13.98 -30.30
C GLY A 321 30.99 -12.77 -29.57
N PRO A 322 31.40 -11.72 -30.30
CA PRO A 322 32.31 -10.69 -29.82
C PRO A 322 31.73 -9.77 -28.72
N ASP A 323 30.40 -9.64 -28.68
CA ASP A 323 29.67 -8.80 -27.73
C ASP A 323 28.91 -9.60 -26.68
N SER A 324 28.90 -10.93 -26.77
CA SER A 324 28.14 -11.81 -25.85
C SER A 324 29.03 -12.77 -25.08
N SER A 325 30.11 -13.27 -25.70
CA SER A 325 31.02 -14.23 -25.08
C SER A 325 31.80 -13.57 -23.95
N TYR A 326 31.69 -14.17 -22.76
CA TYR A 326 32.51 -13.78 -21.61
C TYR A 326 33.97 -14.21 -21.81
N SER A 327 34.19 -15.33 -22.50
CA SER A 327 35.55 -15.81 -22.82
C SER A 327 36.26 -14.83 -23.76
N GLU A 328 35.68 -14.53 -24.92
CA GLU A 328 36.28 -13.59 -25.88
C GLU A 328 36.46 -12.19 -25.29
N PHE A 329 35.50 -11.74 -24.46
CA PHE A 329 35.63 -10.46 -23.77
C PHE A 329 36.85 -10.42 -22.84
N LEU A 330 37.08 -11.49 -22.08
CA LEU A 330 38.19 -11.57 -21.13
C LEU A 330 39.56 -11.75 -21.80
N ASP A 331 39.59 -12.31 -23.02
CA ASP A 331 40.83 -12.50 -23.79
C ASP A 331 41.39 -11.21 -24.39
N LYS A 332 40.61 -10.12 -24.40
CA LYS A 332 41.09 -8.79 -24.78
C LYS A 332 42.26 -8.36 -23.87
N SER A 333 43.30 -7.77 -24.44
CA SER A 333 44.54 -7.39 -23.73
C SER A 333 44.31 -6.46 -22.54
N GLU A 334 43.30 -5.59 -22.62
CA GLU A 334 42.88 -4.70 -21.52
C GLU A 334 42.26 -5.43 -20.32
N ASN A 335 41.86 -6.70 -20.47
CA ASN A 335 41.11 -7.48 -19.48
C ASN A 335 41.95 -8.55 -18.77
N ILE A 336 43.27 -8.61 -18.97
CA ILE A 336 44.15 -9.66 -18.43
C ILE A 336 43.98 -9.87 -16.92
N PHE A 337 43.97 -8.81 -16.12
CA PHE A 337 43.77 -8.91 -14.67
C PHE A 337 42.38 -9.40 -14.29
N LEU A 338 41.35 -8.98 -15.04
CA LEU A 338 39.98 -9.43 -14.83
C LEU A 338 39.84 -10.91 -15.20
N ARG A 339 40.51 -11.37 -16.26
CA ARG A 339 40.55 -12.77 -16.69
C ARG A 339 41.18 -13.66 -15.62
N GLN A 340 42.38 -13.30 -15.14
CA GLN A 340 43.06 -14.03 -14.06
C GLN A 340 42.19 -14.13 -12.80
N TRP A 341 41.56 -13.01 -12.41
CA TRP A 341 40.64 -13.00 -11.28
C TRP A 341 39.41 -13.88 -11.54
N THR A 342 38.84 -13.84 -12.74
CA THR A 342 37.62 -14.59 -13.07
C THR A 342 37.87 -16.09 -13.06
N HIS A 343 39.00 -16.58 -13.59
CA HIS A 343 39.33 -18.01 -13.55
C HIS A 343 39.52 -18.57 -12.12
N GLN A 344 39.82 -17.72 -11.13
CA GLN A 344 39.88 -18.15 -9.73
C GLN A 344 38.51 -18.19 -9.04
N ASN A 345 37.52 -17.49 -9.59
CA ASN A 345 36.22 -17.29 -8.96
C ASN A 345 35.05 -17.90 -9.76
N ALA A 346 35.31 -18.35 -10.99
CA ALA A 346 34.32 -18.96 -11.86
C ALA A 346 34.92 -20.07 -12.73
N GLN A 347 34.14 -21.13 -12.91
CA GLN A 347 34.40 -22.19 -13.87
C GLN A 347 33.77 -21.82 -15.22
N PHE A 348 34.45 -22.16 -16.32
CA PHE A 348 33.95 -21.98 -17.67
C PHE A 348 33.54 -23.32 -18.25
N GLU A 349 32.33 -23.38 -18.81
CA GLU A 349 31.82 -24.55 -19.52
C GLU A 349 31.27 -24.14 -20.88
N PHE A 350 31.57 -24.93 -21.90
CA PHE A 350 31.16 -24.69 -23.27
C PHE A 350 30.31 -25.85 -23.76
N ILE A 351 29.10 -25.56 -24.21
CA ILE A 351 28.16 -26.56 -24.74
C ILE A 351 27.83 -26.29 -26.20
N THR A 352 27.74 -27.36 -26.98
CA THR A 352 27.37 -27.32 -28.40
C THR A 352 26.05 -28.03 -28.69
N SER A 353 25.63 -28.93 -27.81
CA SER A 353 24.37 -29.68 -27.90
C SER A 353 23.34 -29.21 -26.86
N PRO A 354 22.04 -29.48 -27.07
CA PRO A 354 21.02 -29.22 -26.08
C PRO A 354 21.23 -30.00 -24.78
N LEU A 355 20.96 -29.34 -23.64
CA LEU A 355 21.03 -29.91 -22.29
C LEU A 355 19.83 -30.81 -21.95
N TYR A 356 18.80 -30.87 -22.78
CA TYR A 356 17.66 -31.77 -22.55
C TYR A 356 17.14 -32.30 -23.88
N THR A 357 16.53 -33.47 -23.84
CA THR A 357 15.85 -34.07 -24.99
C THR A 357 14.37 -33.74 -24.91
N LEU A 358 13.81 -33.13 -25.96
CA LEU A 358 12.36 -33.05 -26.12
C LEU A 358 11.87 -34.46 -26.45
N GLN A 359 11.34 -35.21 -25.46
CA GLN A 359 10.43 -36.28 -25.82
C GLN A 359 9.22 -35.62 -26.49
N ARG A 360 9.13 -35.75 -27.82
CA ARG A 360 7.85 -35.60 -28.50
C ARG A 360 7.02 -36.79 -28.05
N ASP A 361 6.02 -36.55 -27.22
CA ASP A 361 4.93 -37.51 -27.07
C ASP A 361 4.24 -37.59 -28.44
N ASP A 362 4.71 -38.49 -29.30
CA ASP A 362 3.94 -39.01 -30.42
C ASP A 362 2.81 -39.85 -29.78
N ILE A 363 1.75 -39.17 -29.34
CA ILE A 363 0.50 -39.83 -28.97
C ILE A 363 -0.07 -40.39 -30.28
N ASP A 364 -0.03 -41.71 -30.37
CA ASP A 364 -0.57 -42.55 -31.43
C ASP A 364 -1.87 -41.99 -32.01
N THR A 365 -1.79 -41.56 -33.27
CA THR A 365 -2.95 -41.27 -34.12
C THR A 365 -3.50 -42.56 -34.71
N THR A 366 -3.82 -43.55 -33.87
CA THR A 366 -4.37 -44.85 -34.32
C THR A 366 -5.41 -45.44 -33.36
N MET A 367 -6.44 -44.67 -32.97
CA MET A 367 -7.70 -45.26 -32.45
C MET A 367 -8.91 -44.34 -32.71
N MET A 368 -9.22 -44.06 -33.98
CA MET A 368 -10.52 -43.51 -34.41
C MET A 368 -10.91 -44.13 -35.77
N THR A 369 -10.88 -45.45 -35.85
CA THR A 369 -11.67 -46.21 -36.85
C THR A 369 -12.11 -47.51 -36.20
N THR A 370 -13.30 -47.49 -35.61
CA THR A 370 -14.32 -48.54 -35.73
C THR A 370 -15.64 -48.02 -35.18
#